data_AF-A0A967I1M8-F1
#
_entry.id   AF-A0A967I1M8-F1
#
_cell.length_a   1.000
_cell.length_b   1.000
_cell.length_c   1.000
_cell.angle_alpha   90.00
_cell.angle_beta   90.00
_cell.angle_gamma   90.00
#
_symmetry.space_group_name_H-M   'P 1'
#
loop_
_entity.id
_entity.type
_entity.pdbx_description
1 polymer ?
#
loop_
_entity_poly.entity_id
_entity_poly.type
_entity_poly.pdbx_seq_one_letter_code
_entity_poly.pdbx_strand_id
1 'polypeptide(L)'
;MGLKTSFSGVSLPPQQVSNPAIEHAPLPKRVVLPLGQNGNRICTPVVEVGEHVKTGQLIGESDDFLVAPVHSSLSGTITDIRPWSDQSGNEMLSVIIESDGNDDWEEELRRDESFLEKERGQILRDLKAASVVEIGPPSMPLHAKFAQPERPKEFLFLVGIPLAKPVDTVIVNGIDTEPGMAAKVAVLKENSSEILAGIKLVQKLLDSAQVVFAAGSNGALTPPLTSELAGLGVTVFQGKDKYPIGLNPILIKSVTGREIPLPDGNEQDIGVAVVDAVTLV
;
A
#
# COMPACT_ATOMS: atom_id res chain seq x y z
N MET A 1 28.08 26.12 10.05
CA MET A 1 27.22 26.75 9.03
C MET A 1 26.12 25.73 8.72
N GLY A 2 24.97 25.83 9.38
CA GLY A 2 23.90 24.85 9.18
C GLY A 2 23.41 24.94 7.75
N LEU A 3 23.41 23.82 7.02
CA LEU A 3 22.68 23.71 5.77
C LEU A 3 21.23 24.06 6.09
N LYS A 4 20.79 25.27 5.70
CA LYS A 4 19.37 25.57 5.60
C LYS A 4 18.85 24.53 4.61
N THR A 5 18.09 23.54 5.08
CA THR A 5 17.39 22.58 4.22
C THR A 5 16.39 23.41 3.40
N SER A 6 16.85 23.91 2.26
CA SER A 6 16.27 25.03 1.52
C SER A 6 15.09 24.63 0.65
N PHE A 7 14.69 23.37 0.69
CA PHE A 7 13.55 22.91 -0.08
C PHE A 7 12.26 23.16 0.69
N SER A 8 11.69 24.35 0.51
CA SER A 8 10.40 24.76 1.09
C SER A 8 9.19 24.28 0.27
N GLY A 9 9.43 23.37 -0.68
CA GLY A 9 8.46 22.91 -1.68
C GLY A 9 8.15 23.96 -2.74
N VAL A 10 7.48 23.53 -3.81
CA VAL A 10 6.90 24.43 -4.80
C VAL A 10 5.44 24.66 -4.44
N SER A 11 5.06 25.93 -4.20
CA SER A 11 3.64 26.28 -4.03
C SER A 11 2.90 26.01 -5.32
N LEU A 12 1.84 25.22 -5.24
CA LEU A 12 1.00 24.89 -6.38
C LEU A 12 -0.11 25.95 -6.51
N PRO A 13 -0.48 26.35 -7.74
CA PRO A 13 -1.73 27.08 -7.92
C PRO A 13 -2.92 26.21 -7.45
N PRO A 14 -4.09 26.82 -7.18
CA PRO A 14 -5.30 26.06 -6.85
C PRO A 14 -5.51 24.95 -7.89
N GLN A 15 -5.54 23.70 -7.44
CA GLN A 15 -5.67 22.57 -8.36
C GLN A 15 -7.14 22.35 -8.70
N GLN A 16 -7.50 22.60 -9.95
CA GLN A 16 -8.79 22.22 -10.50
C GLN A 16 -8.61 20.90 -11.24
N VAL A 17 -8.55 19.82 -10.47
CA VAL A 17 -8.34 18.48 -11.04
C VAL A 17 -9.66 17.91 -11.53
N SER A 18 -9.68 17.40 -12.76
CA SER A 18 -10.83 16.66 -13.28
C SER A 18 -10.99 15.38 -12.47
N ASN A 19 -12.18 15.17 -11.91
CA ASN A 19 -12.55 13.96 -11.19
C ASN A 19 -13.84 13.40 -11.80
N PRO A 20 -13.77 12.78 -12.99
CA PRO A 20 -14.93 12.17 -13.62
C PRO A 20 -15.47 11.03 -12.76
N ALA A 21 -16.71 10.63 -13.02
CA ALA A 21 -17.28 9.44 -12.38
C ALA A 21 -16.44 8.20 -12.74
N ILE A 22 -16.27 7.28 -11.80
CA ILE A 22 -15.59 6.02 -12.06
C ILE A 22 -16.44 5.17 -13.02
N GLU A 23 -15.77 4.58 -14.00
CA GLU A 23 -16.38 3.69 -14.99
C GLU A 23 -15.70 2.32 -14.96
N HIS A 24 -16.46 1.27 -15.26
CA HIS A 24 -15.91 -0.08 -15.38
C HIS A 24 -15.12 -0.21 -16.68
N ALA A 25 -13.83 -0.48 -16.57
CA ALA A 25 -13.00 -0.85 -17.71
C ALA A 25 -13.32 -2.28 -18.18
N PRO A 26 -13.31 -2.57 -19.49
CA PRO A 26 -13.44 -3.94 -19.97
C PRO A 26 -12.23 -4.77 -19.55
N LEU A 27 -12.45 -6.08 -19.39
CA LEU A 27 -11.36 -7.03 -19.11
C LEU A 27 -10.32 -6.98 -20.24
N PRO A 28 -9.02 -6.97 -19.89
CA PRO A 28 -7.96 -7.06 -20.90
C PRO A 28 -7.98 -8.45 -21.53
N LYS A 29 -7.65 -8.53 -22.83
CA LYS A 29 -7.56 -9.82 -23.54
C LYS A 29 -6.41 -10.69 -23.03
N ARG A 30 -5.36 -10.06 -22.50
CA ARG A 30 -4.16 -10.71 -21.99
C ARG A 30 -3.63 -9.93 -20.80
N VAL A 31 -3.12 -10.64 -19.81
CA VAL A 31 -2.30 -10.07 -18.72
C VAL A 31 -0.95 -10.75 -18.66
N VAL A 32 0.04 -9.99 -18.19
CA VAL A 32 1.37 -10.48 -17.85
C VAL A 32 1.58 -10.14 -16.38
N LEU A 33 1.72 -11.17 -15.55
CA LEU A 33 1.82 -11.03 -14.10
C LEU A 33 3.24 -11.38 -13.65
N PRO A 34 4.07 -10.39 -13.30
CA PRO A 34 5.40 -10.62 -12.77
C PRO A 34 5.35 -11.40 -11.45
N LEU A 35 6.19 -12.41 -11.31
CA LEU A 35 6.37 -13.15 -10.06
C LEU A 35 7.40 -12.48 -9.14
N GLY A 36 8.07 -11.44 -9.62
CA GLY A 36 9.03 -10.64 -8.84
C GLY A 36 8.37 -9.66 -7.90
N GLN A 37 8.97 -9.52 -6.72
CA GLN A 37 8.62 -8.60 -5.65
C GLN A 37 9.87 -7.82 -5.19
N ASN A 38 9.72 -7.00 -4.15
CA ASN A 38 10.78 -6.10 -3.68
C ASN A 38 12.07 -6.85 -3.28
N GLY A 39 13.21 -6.31 -3.72
CA GLY A 39 14.55 -6.79 -3.33
C GLY A 39 14.98 -8.10 -3.99
N ASN A 40 14.68 -8.27 -5.28
CA ASN A 40 15.02 -9.46 -6.09
C ASN A 40 14.40 -10.78 -5.58
N ARG A 41 13.32 -10.69 -4.80
CA ARG A 41 12.57 -11.86 -4.36
C ARG A 41 11.58 -12.26 -5.45
N ILE A 42 11.46 -13.54 -5.72
CA ILE A 42 10.63 -14.07 -6.81
C ILE A 42 9.78 -15.20 -6.24
N CYS A 43 8.49 -15.21 -6.56
CA CYS A 43 7.59 -16.31 -6.26
C CYS A 43 7.87 -17.51 -7.18
N THR A 44 7.74 -18.71 -6.65
CA THR A 44 7.75 -19.95 -7.45
C THR A 44 6.37 -20.11 -8.09
N PRO A 45 6.26 -20.30 -9.41
CA PRO A 45 4.98 -20.57 -10.04
C PRO A 45 4.40 -21.91 -9.55
N VAL A 46 3.09 -21.93 -9.28
CA VAL A 46 2.36 -23.13 -8.81
C VAL A 46 1.36 -23.66 -9.85
N VAL A 47 1.52 -23.22 -11.09
CA VAL A 47 0.65 -23.48 -12.24
C VAL A 47 1.50 -23.79 -13.47
N GLU A 48 0.91 -24.44 -14.47
CA GLU A 48 1.62 -24.87 -15.69
C GLU A 48 1.05 -24.26 -16.98
N VAL A 49 1.87 -24.21 -18.03
CA VAL A 49 1.42 -23.76 -19.36
C VAL A 49 0.35 -24.70 -19.90
N GLY A 50 -0.76 -24.13 -20.36
CA GLY A 50 -1.95 -24.85 -20.83
C GLY A 50 -3.03 -25.04 -19.76
N GLU A 51 -2.73 -24.73 -18.49
CA GLU A 51 -3.70 -24.77 -17.39
C GLU A 51 -4.72 -23.62 -17.52
N HIS A 52 -5.98 -23.92 -17.20
CA HIS A 52 -7.02 -22.90 -17.03
C HIS A 52 -7.05 -22.45 -15.57
N VAL A 53 -7.04 -21.13 -15.36
CA VAL A 53 -7.06 -20.51 -14.04
C VAL A 53 -8.27 -19.58 -13.89
N LYS A 54 -8.70 -19.41 -12.65
CA LYS A 54 -9.78 -18.49 -12.26
C LYS A 54 -9.24 -17.15 -11.76
N THR A 55 -10.07 -16.10 -11.79
CA THR A 55 -9.74 -14.83 -11.14
C THR A 55 -9.56 -15.04 -9.64
N GLY A 56 -8.48 -14.48 -9.08
CA GLY A 56 -8.12 -14.66 -7.68
C GLY A 56 -7.38 -15.96 -7.38
N GLN A 57 -7.17 -16.86 -8.36
CA GLN A 57 -6.46 -18.12 -8.12
C GLN A 57 -4.98 -17.91 -7.87
N LEU A 58 -4.41 -18.62 -6.88
CA LEU A 58 -2.98 -18.57 -6.59
C LEU A 58 -2.17 -19.11 -7.77
N ILE A 59 -1.24 -18.31 -8.29
CA ILE A 59 -0.35 -18.68 -9.41
C ILE A 59 1.14 -18.61 -9.07
N GLY A 60 1.49 -17.97 -7.96
CA GLY A 60 2.87 -17.96 -7.47
C GLY A 60 2.96 -17.83 -5.95
N GLU A 61 3.83 -18.63 -5.34
CA GLU A 61 4.00 -18.69 -3.89
C GLU A 61 5.43 -18.42 -3.43
N SER A 62 5.59 -18.06 -2.16
CA SER A 62 6.90 -17.90 -1.53
C SER A 62 6.84 -18.16 -0.03
N ASP A 63 7.84 -18.88 0.47
CA ASP A 63 8.07 -19.07 1.90
C ASP A 63 8.68 -17.83 2.56
N ASP A 64 9.21 -16.87 1.79
CA ASP A 64 9.76 -15.63 2.33
C ASP A 64 8.62 -14.75 2.88
N PHE A 65 8.70 -14.44 4.18
CA PHE A 65 7.73 -13.62 4.88
C PHE A 65 7.55 -12.22 4.26
N LEU A 66 8.60 -11.69 3.62
CA LEU A 66 8.59 -10.38 2.97
C LEU A 66 8.04 -10.40 1.54
N VAL A 67 7.49 -11.53 1.10
CA VAL A 67 6.92 -11.73 -0.23
C VAL A 67 5.42 -11.98 -0.10
N ALA A 68 4.64 -11.23 -0.90
CA ALA A 68 3.24 -11.53 -1.10
C ALA A 68 3.08 -12.60 -2.20
N PRO A 69 2.16 -13.56 -2.05
CA PRO A 69 1.80 -14.46 -3.13
C PRO A 69 1.29 -13.70 -4.35
N VAL A 70 1.27 -14.33 -5.52
CA VAL A 70 0.71 -13.75 -6.74
C VAL A 70 -0.53 -14.54 -7.14
N HIS A 71 -1.63 -13.83 -7.36
CA HIS A 71 -2.89 -14.40 -7.81
C HIS A 71 -3.19 -13.96 -9.25
N SER A 72 -3.94 -14.79 -9.96
CA SER A 72 -4.43 -14.45 -11.29
C SER A 72 -5.38 -13.27 -11.22
N SER A 73 -5.14 -12.25 -12.03
CA SER A 73 -6.01 -11.06 -12.10
C SER A 73 -7.23 -11.25 -13.00
N LEU A 74 -7.35 -12.39 -13.70
CA LEU A 74 -8.49 -12.73 -14.54
C LEU A 74 -8.61 -14.25 -14.77
N SER A 75 -9.79 -14.72 -15.19
CA SER A 75 -9.97 -16.09 -15.66
C SER A 75 -9.46 -16.28 -17.09
N GLY A 76 -8.85 -17.42 -17.35
CA GLY A 76 -8.25 -17.67 -18.66
C GLY A 76 -7.29 -18.85 -18.70
N THR A 77 -6.50 -18.92 -19.76
CA THR A 77 -5.51 -19.99 -19.96
C THR A 77 -4.10 -19.44 -19.86
N ILE A 78 -3.24 -20.14 -19.13
CA ILE A 78 -1.81 -19.82 -19.07
C ILE A 78 -1.18 -20.20 -20.40
N THR A 79 -0.71 -19.20 -21.13
CA THR A 79 -0.09 -19.40 -22.44
C THR A 79 1.42 -19.55 -22.37
N ASP A 80 2.05 -18.99 -21.34
CA ASP A 80 3.51 -18.98 -21.21
C ASP A 80 3.91 -18.64 -19.76
N ILE A 81 5.06 -19.16 -19.34
CA ILE A 81 5.72 -18.81 -18.07
C ILE A 81 7.18 -18.56 -18.41
N ARG A 82 7.55 -17.28 -18.54
CA ARG A 82 8.88 -16.89 -19.02
C ARG A 82 9.30 -15.51 -18.53
N PRO A 83 10.58 -15.15 -18.70
CA PRO A 83 11.02 -13.78 -18.51
C PRO A 83 10.27 -12.79 -19.42
N TRP A 84 9.85 -11.68 -18.81
CA TRP A 84 9.22 -10.53 -19.46
C TRP A 84 9.82 -9.24 -18.88
N SER A 85 10.03 -8.23 -19.74
CA SER A 85 10.66 -6.99 -19.32
C SER A 85 9.73 -6.16 -18.43
N ASP A 86 10.19 -5.80 -17.22
CA ASP A 86 9.47 -4.95 -16.27
C ASP A 86 9.52 -3.46 -16.64
N GLN A 87 8.90 -2.58 -15.85
CA GLN A 87 8.92 -1.13 -16.11
C GLN A 87 10.31 -0.49 -16.09
N SER A 88 11.33 -1.19 -15.57
CA SER A 88 12.73 -0.76 -15.53
C SER A 88 13.57 -1.39 -16.64
N GLY A 89 12.98 -2.25 -17.48
CA GLY A 89 13.67 -2.99 -18.54
C GLY A 89 14.42 -4.23 -18.07
N ASN A 90 14.22 -4.69 -16.83
CA ASN A 90 14.81 -5.93 -16.34
C ASN A 90 13.95 -7.12 -16.72
N GLU A 91 14.59 -8.25 -17.02
CA GLU A 91 13.89 -9.51 -17.28
C GLU A 91 13.36 -10.11 -15.97
N MET A 92 12.03 -10.25 -15.85
CA MET A 92 11.34 -10.80 -14.69
C MET A 92 10.49 -12.00 -15.07
N LEU A 93 10.66 -13.12 -14.36
CA LEU A 93 9.82 -14.31 -14.56
C LEU A 93 8.35 -13.92 -14.34
N SER A 94 7.51 -14.20 -15.33
CA SER A 94 6.12 -13.75 -15.37
C SER A 94 5.20 -14.85 -15.91
N VAL A 95 3.95 -14.86 -15.45
CA VAL A 95 2.88 -15.72 -15.96
C VAL A 95 2.05 -14.93 -16.98
N ILE A 96 1.85 -15.48 -18.17
CA ILE A 96 1.07 -14.85 -19.25
C ILE A 96 -0.25 -15.57 -19.40
N ILE A 97 -1.35 -14.85 -19.21
CA ILE A 97 -2.71 -15.39 -19.23
C ILE A 97 -3.50 -14.74 -20.36
N GLU A 98 -4.07 -15.55 -21.25
CA GLU A 98 -5.08 -15.13 -22.21
C GLU A 98 -6.46 -15.25 -21.58
N SER A 99 -7.22 -14.17 -21.58
CA SER A 99 -8.54 -14.12 -20.96
C SER A 99 -9.57 -14.91 -21.76
N ASP A 100 -10.44 -15.63 -21.04
CA ASP A 100 -11.63 -16.26 -21.60
C ASP A 100 -12.84 -15.31 -21.68
N GLY A 101 -12.74 -14.12 -21.09
CA GLY A 101 -13.77 -13.08 -21.08
C GLY A 101 -14.85 -13.24 -20.02
N ASN A 102 -14.74 -14.22 -19.11
CA ASN A 102 -15.80 -14.53 -18.14
C ASN A 102 -15.60 -13.87 -16.76
N ASP A 103 -14.36 -13.56 -16.39
CA ASP A 103 -13.98 -13.14 -15.02
C ASP A 103 -14.48 -14.10 -13.93
N ASP A 104 -14.32 -15.41 -14.16
CA ASP A 104 -14.78 -16.44 -13.24
C ASP A 104 -13.87 -16.51 -12.00
N TRP A 105 -14.37 -16.05 -10.85
CA TRP A 105 -13.62 -16.02 -9.58
C TRP A 105 -13.46 -17.41 -8.92
N GLU A 106 -12.31 -17.69 -8.33
CA GLU A 106 -12.04 -18.93 -7.56
C GLU A 106 -12.89 -18.98 -6.30
N GLU A 107 -12.86 -17.90 -5.53
CA GLU A 107 -13.71 -17.68 -4.37
C GLU A 107 -14.59 -16.46 -4.59
N GLU A 108 -15.84 -16.53 -4.14
CA GLU A 108 -16.72 -15.37 -4.18
C GLU A 108 -16.17 -14.28 -3.23
N LEU A 109 -15.95 -13.08 -3.77
CA LEU A 109 -15.51 -11.92 -2.98
C LEU A 109 -16.53 -11.61 -1.88
N ARG A 110 -16.19 -11.96 -0.64
CA ARG A 110 -17.02 -11.67 0.53
C ARG A 110 -16.27 -10.74 1.48
N ARG A 111 -16.95 -9.68 1.90
CA ARG A 111 -16.47 -8.81 2.96
C ARG A 111 -16.45 -9.60 4.25
N ASP A 112 -15.28 -9.74 4.86
CA ASP A 112 -15.18 -10.25 6.21
C ASP A 112 -15.56 -9.13 7.19
N GLU A 113 -16.80 -9.11 7.67
CA GLU A 113 -17.24 -8.14 8.67
C GLU A 113 -16.75 -8.48 10.09
N SER A 114 -16.24 -9.70 10.29
CA SER A 114 -15.81 -10.24 11.58
C SER A 114 -14.31 -10.05 11.86
N PHE A 115 -13.57 -9.39 10.97
CA PHE A 115 -12.11 -9.29 11.07
C PHE A 115 -11.63 -8.68 12.41
N LEU A 116 -12.44 -7.85 13.06
CA LEU A 116 -12.14 -7.25 14.36
C LEU A 116 -12.15 -8.25 15.52
N GLU A 117 -12.84 -9.37 15.36
CA GLU A 117 -12.92 -10.47 16.33
C GLU A 117 -11.70 -11.39 16.24
N LYS A 118 -11.00 -11.37 15.10
CA LYS A 118 -9.79 -12.18 14.88
C LYS A 118 -8.62 -11.68 15.72
N GLU A 119 -7.76 -12.62 16.09
CA GLU A 119 -6.48 -12.30 16.70
C GLU A 119 -5.54 -11.66 15.67
N ARG A 120 -4.65 -10.77 16.13
CA ARG A 120 -3.66 -10.07 15.30
C ARG A 120 -2.89 -11.02 14.36
N GLY A 121 -2.47 -12.18 14.87
CA GLY A 121 -1.75 -13.17 14.07
C GLY A 121 -2.57 -13.76 12.92
N GLN A 122 -3.90 -13.92 13.11
CA GLN A 122 -4.77 -14.38 12.04
C GLN A 122 -4.98 -13.28 10.99
N ILE A 123 -5.20 -12.04 11.41
CA ILE A 123 -5.33 -10.89 10.49
C ILE A 123 -4.09 -10.77 9.60
N LEU A 124 -2.89 -10.93 10.17
CA LEU A 124 -1.64 -10.89 9.39
C LEU A 124 -1.53 -12.06 8.39
N ARG A 125 -2.03 -13.25 8.73
CA ARG A 125 -2.09 -14.38 7.80
C ARG A 125 -3.08 -14.14 6.67
N ASP A 126 -4.25 -13.59 7.00
CA ASP A 126 -5.29 -13.25 6.02
C ASP A 126 -4.79 -12.18 5.05
N LEU A 127 -4.10 -11.14 5.56
CA LEU A 127 -3.46 -10.11 4.73
C LEU A 127 -2.37 -10.69 3.82
N LYS A 128 -1.56 -11.64 4.31
CA LYS A 128 -0.56 -12.32 3.48
C LYS A 128 -1.24 -13.13 2.38
N ALA A 129 -2.26 -13.90 2.72
CA ALA A 129 -3.01 -14.73 1.77
C ALA A 129 -3.73 -13.88 0.71
N ALA A 130 -4.25 -12.72 1.09
CA ALA A 130 -4.89 -11.77 0.16
C ALA A 130 -3.89 -10.98 -0.71
N SER A 131 -2.58 -11.17 -0.52
CA SER A 131 -1.53 -10.48 -1.28
C SER A 131 -1.62 -8.96 -1.29
N VAL A 132 -2.08 -8.33 -0.20
CA VAL A 132 -2.21 -6.88 -0.14
C VAL A 132 -0.81 -6.26 -0.06
N VAL A 133 -0.43 -5.53 -1.10
CA VAL A 133 0.86 -4.85 -1.23
C VAL A 133 0.65 -3.35 -1.30
N GLU A 134 1.46 -2.60 -0.58
CA GLU A 134 1.38 -1.14 -0.55
C GLU A 134 1.64 -0.53 -1.93
N ILE A 135 0.78 0.43 -2.27
CA ILE A 135 0.87 1.21 -3.51
C ILE A 135 1.93 2.30 -3.33
N GLY A 136 2.90 2.31 -4.26
CA GLY A 136 3.97 3.29 -4.29
C GLY A 136 5.27 2.82 -3.63
N PRO A 137 6.40 3.52 -3.88
CA PRO A 137 7.71 3.13 -3.37
C PRO A 137 7.99 3.68 -1.95
N PRO A 138 8.71 2.93 -1.09
CA PRO A 138 9.04 1.52 -1.27
C PRO A 138 7.78 0.66 -1.08
N SER A 139 7.48 -0.18 -2.07
CA SER A 139 6.36 -1.10 -1.96
C SER A 139 6.73 -2.17 -0.93
N MET A 140 5.77 -2.60 -0.12
CA MET A 140 5.97 -3.67 0.85
C MET A 140 4.64 -4.40 1.09
N PRO A 141 4.64 -5.73 1.27
CA PRO A 141 3.43 -6.43 1.68
C PRO A 141 2.90 -5.87 3.01
N LEU A 142 1.60 -5.61 3.08
CA LEU A 142 0.98 -4.93 4.22
C LEU A 142 1.10 -5.77 5.49
N HIS A 143 1.00 -7.10 5.38
CA HIS A 143 1.25 -7.99 6.52
C HIS A 143 2.67 -7.81 7.06
N ALA A 144 3.68 -7.71 6.19
CA ALA A 144 5.06 -7.49 6.61
C ALA A 144 5.26 -6.10 7.23
N LYS A 145 4.58 -5.06 6.72
CA LYS A 145 4.60 -3.71 7.29
C LYS A 145 4.12 -3.68 8.73
N PHE A 146 3.04 -4.40 9.01
CA PHE A 146 2.39 -4.41 10.31
C PHE A 146 2.78 -5.57 11.20
N ALA A 147 3.53 -6.54 10.67
CA ALA A 147 3.98 -7.71 11.40
C ALA A 147 4.71 -7.37 12.69
N GLN A 148 5.39 -6.21 12.74
CA GLN A 148 6.39 -5.86 13.75
C GLN A 148 7.32 -7.05 14.04
N PRO A 149 8.45 -7.19 13.35
CA PRO A 149 9.39 -8.25 13.69
C PRO A 149 10.03 -7.99 15.06
N GLU A 150 10.30 -9.05 15.81
CA GLU A 150 11.58 -9.10 16.51
C GLU A 150 12.67 -8.86 15.42
N ARG A 151 13.37 -7.72 15.52
CA ARG A 151 14.47 -7.20 14.65
C ARG A 151 15.54 -8.27 14.30
N PRO A 152 16.64 -8.00 13.54
CA PRO A 152 17.10 -6.80 12.81
C PRO A 152 17.56 -7.11 11.35
N LYS A 153 17.99 -6.10 10.57
CA LYS A 153 18.94 -6.32 9.47
C LYS A 153 20.16 -5.44 9.69
N GLU A 154 21.17 -6.01 10.33
CA GLU A 154 22.57 -5.54 10.30
C GLU A 154 22.80 -4.03 10.24
N PHE A 155 22.43 -3.30 11.27
CA PHE A 155 23.17 -2.09 11.66
C PHE A 155 23.14 -1.99 13.16
N LEU A 156 24.22 -2.47 13.80
CA LEU A 156 24.39 -2.25 15.22
C LEU A 156 25.84 -2.36 15.67
N PHE A 157 26.29 -1.25 16.27
CA PHE A 157 27.52 -1.02 17.02
C PHE A 157 28.76 -0.58 16.22
N LEU A 158 28.92 0.75 16.15
CA LEU A 158 30.08 1.30 16.87
C LEU A 158 29.71 2.18 18.08
N VAL A 159 28.45 2.64 18.21
CA VAL A 159 27.97 3.34 19.43
C VAL A 159 26.45 3.13 19.65
N GLY A 160 26.09 2.20 20.55
CA GLY A 160 24.89 2.29 21.39
C GLY A 160 23.48 2.09 20.78
N ILE A 161 23.05 0.83 20.63
CA ILE A 161 21.68 0.31 20.80
C ILE A 161 20.50 1.08 20.12
N PRO A 162 20.09 0.77 18.88
CA PRO A 162 18.73 0.96 18.42
C PRO A 162 17.85 -0.09 19.08
N LEU A 163 17.14 0.32 20.13
CA LEU A 163 15.82 -0.23 20.32
C LEU A 163 14.98 0.19 19.10
N ALA A 164 14.85 -0.63 18.03
CA ALA A 164 13.78 -0.44 17.05
C ALA A 164 12.50 -0.11 17.78
N LYS A 165 12.03 1.06 17.42
CA LYS A 165 10.98 1.75 18.10
C LYS A 165 9.66 1.11 17.64
N PRO A 166 8.79 0.66 18.56
CA PRO A 166 7.45 0.27 18.16
C PRO A 166 6.82 1.37 17.32
N VAL A 167 6.04 1.00 16.31
CA VAL A 167 5.30 2.00 15.53
C VAL A 167 4.31 2.68 16.48
N ASP A 168 4.56 3.95 16.76
CA ASP A 168 3.73 4.77 17.65
C ASP A 168 2.81 5.69 16.87
N THR A 169 3.06 5.88 15.57
CA THR A 169 2.28 6.73 14.68
C THR A 169 2.06 6.04 13.33
N VAL A 170 0.81 5.94 12.90
CA VAL A 170 0.44 5.52 11.54
C VAL A 170 -0.14 6.72 10.79
N ILE A 171 0.39 7.00 9.61
CA ILE A 171 -0.12 8.05 8.72
C ILE A 171 -0.83 7.38 7.55
N VAL A 172 -2.15 7.57 7.42
CA VAL A 172 -2.90 7.20 6.23
C VAL A 172 -2.77 8.33 5.22
N ASN A 173 -2.06 8.10 4.12
CA ASN A 173 -1.74 9.10 3.12
C ASN A 173 -2.84 9.22 2.06
N GLY A 174 -3.78 10.12 2.30
CA GLY A 174 -4.83 10.52 1.35
C GLY A 174 -4.43 11.64 0.38
N ILE A 175 -3.15 11.98 0.27
CA ILE A 175 -2.66 13.05 -0.62
C ILE A 175 -2.09 12.44 -1.90
N ASP A 176 -2.63 12.85 -3.06
CA ASP A 176 -2.03 12.52 -4.36
C ASP A 176 -0.61 13.09 -4.45
N THR A 177 0.36 12.25 -4.83
CA THR A 177 1.78 12.63 -4.81
C THR A 177 2.15 13.54 -5.96
N GLU A 178 1.55 13.32 -7.13
CA GLU A 178 1.83 14.08 -8.35
C GLU A 178 0.79 15.20 -8.57
N PRO A 179 1.23 16.42 -8.93
CA PRO A 179 0.32 17.52 -9.26
C PRO A 179 -0.63 17.15 -10.41
N GLY A 180 -1.92 17.46 -10.26
CA GLY A 180 -2.92 17.19 -11.30
C GLY A 180 -3.51 15.78 -11.27
N MET A 181 -3.15 14.94 -10.30
CA MET A 181 -3.84 13.68 -10.03
C MET A 181 -4.98 13.88 -9.02
N ALA A 182 -6.04 13.08 -9.17
CA ALA A 182 -7.19 13.02 -8.26
C ALA A 182 -7.60 11.57 -7.96
N ALA A 183 -6.69 10.61 -8.14
CA ALA A 183 -6.99 9.19 -7.94
C ALA A 183 -7.40 8.94 -6.49
N LYS A 184 -6.66 9.50 -5.52
CA LYS A 184 -7.03 9.37 -4.11
C LYS A 184 -8.31 10.14 -3.81
N VAL A 185 -8.52 11.32 -4.40
CA VAL A 185 -9.78 12.07 -4.22
C VAL A 185 -11.00 11.23 -4.61
N ALA A 186 -10.92 10.50 -5.74
CA ALA A 186 -11.98 9.61 -6.20
C ALA A 186 -12.24 8.49 -5.18
N VAL A 187 -11.18 7.78 -4.79
CA VAL A 187 -11.26 6.66 -3.83
C VAL A 187 -11.80 7.13 -2.46
N LEU A 188 -11.34 8.28 -1.95
CA LEU A 188 -11.80 8.83 -0.68
C LEU A 188 -13.29 9.21 -0.68
N LYS A 189 -13.85 9.51 -1.85
CA LYS A 189 -15.28 9.85 -2.00
C LYS A 189 -16.16 8.63 -2.24
N GLU A 190 -15.70 7.68 -3.05
CA GLU A 190 -16.51 6.51 -3.45
C GLU A 190 -16.36 5.32 -2.49
N ASN A 191 -15.21 5.20 -1.80
CA ASN A 191 -14.88 4.05 -0.95
C ASN A 191 -14.63 4.45 0.52
N SER A 192 -15.32 5.49 1.00
CA SER A 192 -15.12 6.00 2.37
C SER A 192 -15.37 4.93 3.43
N SER A 193 -16.32 4.02 3.20
CA SER A 193 -16.65 2.96 4.15
C SER A 193 -15.54 1.91 4.28
N GLU A 194 -14.91 1.56 3.16
CA GLU A 194 -13.80 0.63 3.04
C GLU A 194 -12.55 1.22 3.68
N ILE A 195 -12.27 2.50 3.44
CA ILE A 195 -11.16 3.21 4.09
C ILE A 195 -11.32 3.21 5.61
N LEU A 196 -12.53 3.46 6.12
CA LEU A 196 -12.80 3.41 7.56
C LEU A 196 -12.64 1.99 8.12
N ALA A 197 -13.01 0.96 7.36
CA ALA A 197 -12.77 -0.43 7.74
C ALA A 197 -11.26 -0.76 7.77
N GLY A 198 -10.51 -0.34 6.76
CA GLY A 198 -9.06 -0.47 6.70
C GLY A 198 -8.36 0.26 7.85
N ILE A 199 -8.83 1.47 8.22
CA ILE A 199 -8.32 2.19 9.40
C ILE A 199 -8.56 1.40 10.69
N LYS A 200 -9.76 0.83 10.87
CA LYS A 200 -10.07 -0.02 12.04
C LYS A 200 -9.16 -1.26 12.07
N LEU A 201 -8.86 -1.84 10.91
CA LEU A 201 -7.90 -2.95 10.78
C LEU A 201 -6.50 -2.51 11.21
N VAL A 202 -6.04 -1.34 10.78
CA VAL A 202 -4.75 -0.77 11.21
C VAL A 202 -4.73 -0.54 12.72
N GLN A 203 -5.79 0.02 13.31
CA GLN A 203 -5.91 0.21 14.76
C GLN A 203 -5.91 -1.12 15.53
N LYS A 204 -6.54 -2.16 14.98
CA LYS A 204 -6.52 -3.51 15.58
C LYS A 204 -5.13 -4.14 15.53
N LEU A 205 -4.40 -3.93 14.44
CA LEU A 205 -3.02 -4.40 14.31
C LEU A 205 -2.08 -3.59 15.22
N LEU A 206 -2.21 -2.28 15.27
CA LEU A 206 -1.32 -1.36 15.97
C LEU A 206 -2.06 -0.59 17.06
N ASP A 207 -2.55 -1.30 18.06
CA ASP A 207 -3.42 -0.79 19.13
C ASP A 207 -2.84 0.39 19.92
N SER A 208 -1.52 0.44 20.08
CA SER A 208 -0.83 1.53 20.77
C SER A 208 -0.50 2.75 19.89
N ALA A 209 -0.71 2.66 18.57
CA ALA A 209 -0.31 3.72 17.65
C ALA A 209 -1.41 4.77 17.47
N GLN A 210 -1.03 6.04 17.47
CA GLN A 210 -1.93 7.10 17.01
C GLN A 210 -2.09 6.99 15.50
N VAL A 211 -3.31 7.16 14.99
CA VAL A 211 -3.58 7.20 13.55
C VAL A 211 -3.83 8.65 13.12
N VAL A 212 -3.11 9.08 12.10
CA VAL A 212 -3.25 10.39 11.46
C VAL A 212 -3.68 10.19 10.02
N PHE A 213 -4.78 10.81 9.61
CA PHE A 213 -5.22 10.84 8.22
C PHE A 213 -4.71 12.12 7.56
N ALA A 214 -3.85 12.00 6.56
CA ALA A 214 -3.32 13.13 5.81
C ALA A 214 -4.20 13.42 4.59
N ALA A 215 -4.76 14.62 4.52
CA ALA A 215 -5.62 15.05 3.43
C ALA A 215 -5.06 16.30 2.72
N GLY A 216 -5.21 16.36 1.39
CA GLY A 216 -4.91 17.54 0.58
C GLY A 216 -6.03 18.57 0.64
N SER A 217 -5.81 19.76 0.07
CA SER A 217 -6.83 20.83 -0.04
C SER A 217 -7.87 20.57 -1.15
N ASN A 218 -7.68 19.52 -1.95
CA ASN A 218 -8.43 19.20 -3.16
C ASN A 218 -9.86 18.65 -2.90
N GLY A 219 -10.40 18.86 -1.69
CA GLY A 219 -11.78 18.49 -1.34
C GLY A 219 -12.01 16.98 -1.18
N ALA A 220 -10.96 16.20 -0.96
CA ALA A 220 -11.08 14.77 -0.65
C ALA A 220 -11.71 14.50 0.72
N LEU A 221 -11.49 15.40 1.68
CA LEU A 221 -12.01 15.28 3.03
C LEU A 221 -13.42 15.90 3.11
N THR A 222 -14.45 15.05 3.03
CA THR A 222 -15.85 15.47 3.15
C THR A 222 -16.25 15.64 4.63
N PRO A 223 -17.27 16.46 4.96
CA PRO A 223 -17.76 16.57 6.33
C PRO A 223 -18.21 15.23 6.98
N PRO A 224 -18.88 14.31 6.25
CA PRO A 224 -19.17 12.97 6.77
C PRO A 224 -17.90 12.20 7.13
N LEU A 225 -16.95 12.09 6.19
CA LEU A 225 -15.70 11.36 6.43
C LEU A 225 -14.90 11.96 7.60
N THR A 226 -14.87 13.29 7.72
CA THR A 226 -14.22 13.97 8.86
C THR A 226 -14.84 13.56 10.19
N SER A 227 -16.17 13.48 10.24
CA SER A 227 -16.90 13.13 11.46
C SER A 227 -16.67 11.66 11.85
N GLU A 228 -16.64 10.77 10.87
CA GLU A 228 -16.37 9.35 11.08
C GLU A 228 -14.92 9.10 11.53
N LEU A 229 -13.95 9.77 10.91
CA LEU A 229 -12.55 9.72 11.33
C LEU A 229 -12.39 10.19 12.79
N ALA A 230 -13.04 11.30 13.16
CA ALA A 230 -13.05 11.78 14.53
C ALA A 230 -13.68 10.77 15.51
N GLY A 231 -14.75 10.09 15.10
CA GLY A 231 -15.39 9.01 15.88
C GLY A 231 -14.48 7.81 16.14
N LEU A 232 -13.49 7.57 15.26
CA LEU A 232 -12.45 6.55 15.44
C LEU A 232 -11.22 7.05 16.21
N GLY A 233 -11.21 8.31 16.66
CA GLY A 233 -10.05 8.93 17.30
C GLY A 233 -8.90 9.22 16.32
N VAL A 234 -9.17 9.26 15.01
CA VAL A 234 -8.17 9.57 13.99
C VAL A 234 -7.99 11.09 13.90
N THR A 235 -6.74 11.54 13.99
CA THR A 235 -6.43 12.97 13.81
C THR A 235 -6.29 13.30 12.33
N VAL A 236 -6.83 14.42 11.87
CA VAL A 236 -6.64 14.86 10.48
C VAL A 236 -5.48 15.84 10.38
N PHE A 237 -4.54 15.55 9.48
CA PHE A 237 -3.52 16.48 9.04
C PHE A 237 -3.92 17.10 7.70
N GLN A 238 -4.14 18.41 7.69
CA GLN A 238 -4.42 19.15 6.46
C GLN A 238 -3.11 19.59 5.80
N GLY A 239 -2.74 18.94 4.69
CA GLY A 239 -1.57 19.27 3.89
C GLY A 239 -1.71 20.65 3.23
N LYS A 240 -0.60 21.38 3.16
CA LYS A 240 -0.50 22.63 2.38
C LYS A 240 -0.40 22.29 0.89
N ASP A 241 -0.81 23.21 0.02
CA ASP A 241 -0.68 23.10 -1.44
C ASP A 241 0.76 23.30 -1.91
N LYS A 242 1.62 22.38 -1.50
CA LYS A 242 3.05 22.40 -1.78
C LYS A 242 3.49 21.05 -2.29
N TYR A 243 4.06 21.02 -3.48
CA TYR A 243 4.76 19.84 -3.95
C TYR A 243 6.15 19.75 -3.29
N PRO A 244 6.59 18.57 -2.81
CA PRO A 244 5.92 17.28 -2.81
C PRO A 244 5.45 16.85 -1.40
N ILE A 245 4.43 17.52 -0.82
CA ILE A 245 3.92 17.23 0.54
C ILE A 245 3.46 15.78 0.72
N GLY A 246 3.01 15.12 -0.35
CA GLY A 246 2.54 13.73 -0.34
C GLY A 246 3.66 12.67 -0.25
N LEU A 247 4.93 13.04 -0.46
CA LEU A 247 6.05 12.09 -0.34
C LEU A 247 6.34 11.77 1.12
N ASN A 248 6.53 10.48 1.43
CA ASN A 248 6.70 9.96 2.79
C ASN A 248 7.69 10.77 3.65
N PRO A 249 8.93 11.08 3.21
CA PRO A 249 9.86 11.84 4.05
C PRO A 249 9.35 13.24 4.42
N ILE A 250 8.64 13.90 3.50
CA ILE A 250 8.11 15.26 3.69
C ILE A 250 6.84 15.22 4.55
N LEU A 251 5.97 14.24 4.29
CA LEU A 251 4.74 14.04 5.03
C LEU A 251 5.02 13.69 6.49
N ILE A 252 5.91 12.72 6.74
CA ILE A 252 6.30 12.30 8.08
C ILE A 252 6.88 13.48 8.86
N LYS A 253 7.80 14.25 8.26
CA LYS A 253 8.36 15.45 8.91
C LYS A 253 7.28 16.49 9.21
N SER A 254 6.31 16.67 8.32
CA SER A 254 5.24 17.65 8.50
C SER A 254 4.24 17.25 9.59
N VAL A 255 3.95 15.96 9.72
CA VAL A 255 3.00 15.42 10.70
C VAL A 255 3.67 15.23 12.07
N THR A 256 4.88 14.69 12.10
CA THR A 256 5.51 14.19 13.34
C THR A 256 6.73 15.00 13.79
N GLY A 257 7.30 15.83 12.92
CA GLY A 257 8.58 16.50 13.14
C GLY A 257 9.82 15.58 13.06
N ARG A 258 9.63 14.28 12.80
CA ARG A 258 10.71 13.28 12.70
C ARG A 258 11.25 13.22 11.28
N GLU A 259 12.54 12.88 11.14
CA GLU A 259 13.20 12.72 9.84
C GLU A 259 13.65 11.27 9.67
N ILE A 260 13.41 10.69 8.49
CA ILE A 260 13.92 9.37 8.15
C ILE A 260 15.45 9.44 8.07
N PRO A 261 16.20 8.52 8.69
CA PRO A 261 17.66 8.48 8.61
C PRO A 261 18.12 7.97 7.24
N LEU A 262 18.10 8.84 6.23
CA LEU A 262 18.57 8.55 4.87
C LEU A 262 20.11 8.44 4.80
N PRO A 263 20.66 7.67 3.82
CA PRO A 263 19.97 6.98 2.73
C PRO A 263 19.43 5.59 3.08
N ASP A 264 19.91 4.97 4.16
CA ASP A 264 19.70 3.53 4.41
C ASP A 264 18.53 3.21 5.36
N GLY A 265 17.99 4.22 6.05
CA GLY A 265 16.87 4.07 6.98
C GLY A 265 15.50 4.24 6.35
N ASN A 266 14.46 3.85 7.11
CA ASN A 266 13.05 3.89 6.72
C ASN A 266 12.17 4.49 7.83
N GLU A 267 10.87 4.65 7.57
CA GLU A 267 9.93 5.25 8.52
C GLU A 267 9.79 4.48 9.85
N GLN A 268 10.00 3.16 9.85
CA GLN A 268 9.87 2.36 11.07
C GLN A 268 11.04 2.60 12.04
N ASP A 269 12.21 3.01 11.54
CA ASP A 269 13.37 3.35 12.38
C ASP A 269 13.07 4.52 13.35
N ILE A 270 12.08 5.34 13.00
CA ILE A 270 11.60 6.48 13.80
C ILE A 270 10.23 6.23 14.44
N GLY A 271 9.74 4.98 14.40
CA GLY A 271 8.46 4.56 14.99
C GLY A 271 7.25 5.08 14.23
N VAL A 272 7.35 5.24 12.91
CA VAL A 272 6.26 5.70 12.05
C VAL A 272 5.97 4.64 10.97
N ALA A 273 4.71 4.45 10.62
CA ALA A 273 4.32 3.75 9.39
C ALA A 273 3.47 4.71 8.55
N VAL A 274 3.71 4.77 7.24
CA VAL A 274 2.80 5.45 6.31
C VAL A 274 2.06 4.38 5.53
N VAL A 275 0.77 4.52 5.27
CA VAL A 275 0.05 3.61 4.36
C VAL A 275 -0.76 4.44 3.38
N ASP A 276 -0.69 4.10 2.10
CA ASP A 276 -1.50 4.76 1.10
C ASP A 276 -2.99 4.51 1.36
N ALA A 277 -3.83 5.54 1.26
CA ALA A 277 -5.27 5.40 1.48
C ALA A 277 -5.90 4.38 0.51
N VAL A 278 -5.36 4.25 -0.70
CA VAL A 278 -5.86 3.30 -1.72
C VAL A 278 -5.53 1.86 -1.32
N THR A 279 -4.45 1.61 -0.59
CA THR A 279 -4.10 0.27 -0.07
C THR A 279 -5.07 -0.22 1.01
N LEU A 280 -5.89 0.67 1.59
CA LEU A 280 -6.87 0.33 2.63
C LEU A 280 -8.28 0.02 2.08
N VAL A 281 -8.44 0.01 0.76
CA VAL A 281 -9.70 -0.31 0.05
C VAL A 281 -9.57 -1.68 -0.59
#